data_AF-A0A1F9TUN5-F1
#
_entry.id   AF-A0A1F9TUN5-F1
#
_cell.length_a   1.000
_cell.length_b   1.000
_cell.length_c   1.000
_cell.angle_alpha   90.00
_cell.angle_beta   90.00
_cell.angle_gamma   90.00
#
_symmetry.space_group_name_H-M   'P 1'
#
loop_
_entity.id
_entity.type
_entity.pdbx_description
1 polymer ?
#
loop_
_entity_poly.entity_id
_entity_poly.type
_entity_poly.pdbx_seq_one_letter_code
_entity_poly.pdbx_strand_id
1 'polypeptide(L)'
;MAQPFSSRDDIKRDVFQDSMKKALDWISRRRQTFFSIVGTAAVAAVVGVFVAANFRSLKKQAWERYSAGQNWAYAGDAAKAMGLFDDVLANFARTPAASYTLLAKADLLYNQKRFADAARAYRDCLSRDLPKAIRPYALAGLGCAQEDQGDFPGAVESYRQFTASYPDHILSPKIYESLGRVYELSMNLEAAKESYEKIITMFPGTFWSERARVRYQILAPQPFQSSPG
;
A
#
# COMPACT_ATOMS: atom_id res chain seq x y z
N MET A 1 30.79 -32.95 62.22
CA MET A 1 30.93 -31.56 61.74
C MET A 1 30.09 -31.43 60.47
N ALA A 2 28.95 -30.72 60.53
CA ALA A 2 28.06 -30.55 59.38
C ALA A 2 28.71 -29.59 58.36
N GLN A 3 28.84 -30.01 57.11
CA GLN A 3 29.28 -29.12 56.05
C GLN A 3 28.18 -28.09 55.77
N PRO A 4 28.50 -26.79 55.64
CA PRO A 4 27.49 -25.79 55.33
C PRO A 4 26.98 -26.03 53.91
N PHE A 5 25.66 -26.20 53.77
CA PHE A 5 25.01 -26.24 52.46
C PHE A 5 25.20 -24.89 51.78
N SER A 6 26.08 -24.83 50.77
CA SER A 6 26.20 -23.68 49.87
C SER A 6 24.84 -23.43 49.24
N SER A 7 24.26 -22.25 49.51
CA SER A 7 22.93 -21.93 49.03
C SER A 7 22.97 -21.76 47.50
N ARG A 8 21.84 -21.97 46.81
CA ARG A 8 21.75 -21.76 45.35
C ARG A 8 22.23 -20.38 44.90
N ASP A 9 22.14 -19.38 45.78
CA ASP A 9 22.59 -18.02 45.50
C ASP A 9 24.11 -17.87 45.62
N ASP A 10 24.77 -18.65 46.48
CA ASP A 10 26.22 -18.67 46.63
C ASP A 10 26.89 -19.32 45.42
N ILE A 11 26.32 -20.43 44.92
CA ILE A 11 26.79 -21.09 43.69
C ILE A 11 26.67 -20.15 42.48
N LYS A 12 25.55 -19.41 42.37
CA LYS A 12 25.37 -18.41 41.28
C LYS A 12 26.36 -17.26 41.40
N ARG A 13 26.65 -16.78 42.62
CA ARG A 13 27.65 -15.73 42.87
C ARG A 13 29.06 -16.20 42.53
N ASP A 14 29.46 -17.40 42.92
CA ASP A 14 30.78 -17.94 42.62
C ASP A 14 31.00 -18.18 41.13
N VAL A 15 30.00 -18.73 40.42
CA VAL A 15 30.05 -18.91 38.96
C VAL A 15 30.16 -17.56 38.24
N PHE A 16 29.43 -16.55 38.72
CA PHE A 16 29.53 -15.18 38.18
C PHE A 16 30.91 -14.57 38.47
N GLN A 17 31.43 -14.68 39.69
CA GLN A 17 32.74 -14.14 40.06
C GLN A 17 33.88 -14.81 39.28
N ASP A 18 33.83 -16.12 39.09
CA ASP A 18 34.84 -16.86 38.32
C ASP A 18 34.80 -16.49 36.83
N SER A 19 33.59 -16.35 36.27
CA SER A 19 33.41 -15.85 34.90
C SER A 19 33.92 -14.42 34.73
N MET A 20 33.67 -13.55 35.72
CA MET A 20 34.16 -12.17 35.74
C MET A 20 35.68 -12.10 35.83
N LYS A 21 36.31 -12.92 36.71
CA LYS A 21 37.77 -13.01 36.82
C LYS A 21 38.38 -13.48 35.50
N LYS A 22 37.84 -14.52 34.87
CA LYS A 22 38.29 -15.02 33.55
C LYS A 22 38.17 -13.95 32.47
N ALA A 23 37.08 -13.18 32.46
CA ALA A 23 36.88 -12.07 31.53
C ALA A 23 37.90 -10.94 31.75
N LEU A 24 38.12 -10.52 33.00
CA LEU A 24 39.11 -9.48 33.33
C LEU A 24 40.54 -9.91 33.01
N ASP A 25 40.89 -11.16 33.30
CA ASP A 25 42.18 -11.76 32.95
C ASP A 25 42.41 -11.86 31.45
N TRP A 26 41.34 -12.09 30.68
CA TRP A 26 41.41 -12.08 29.23
C TRP A 26 41.58 -10.66 28.70
N ILE A 27 40.82 -9.68 29.23
CA ILE A 27 40.91 -8.26 28.86
C ILE A 27 42.32 -7.71 29.17
N SER A 28 42.90 -8.05 30.32
CA SER A 28 44.23 -7.57 30.71
C SER A 28 45.32 -8.14 29.81
N ARG A 29 45.24 -9.42 29.43
CA ARG A 29 46.19 -10.08 28.52
C ARG A 29 46.01 -9.70 27.05
N ARG A 30 44.79 -9.34 26.64
CA ARG A 30 44.42 -9.03 25.25
C ARG A 30 43.84 -7.61 25.12
N ARG A 31 44.45 -6.67 25.84
CA ARG A 31 44.01 -5.28 25.97
C ARG A 31 43.80 -4.59 24.62
N GLN A 32 44.74 -4.75 23.69
CA GLN A 32 44.67 -4.15 22.36
C GLN A 32 43.44 -4.65 21.56
N THR A 33 43.19 -5.96 21.53
CA THR A 33 42.04 -6.50 20.79
C THR A 33 40.71 -6.14 21.44
N PHE A 34 40.64 -6.08 22.77
CA PHE A 34 39.42 -5.66 23.48
C PHE A 34 39.04 -4.21 23.14
N PHE A 35 39.98 -3.26 23.25
CA PHE A 35 39.72 -1.86 22.91
C PHE A 35 39.42 -1.66 21.41
N SER A 36 40.04 -2.43 20.51
CA SER A 36 39.69 -2.40 19.08
C SER A 36 38.25 -2.88 18.82
N ILE A 37 37.80 -3.95 19.48
CA ILE A 37 36.43 -4.46 19.35
C ILE A 37 35.43 -3.44 19.90
N VAL A 38 35.68 -2.91 21.10
CA VAL A 38 34.81 -1.91 21.73
C VAL A 38 34.77 -0.63 20.90
N GLY A 39 35.92 -0.14 20.42
CA GLY A 39 35.98 1.02 19.53
C GLY A 39 35.22 0.81 18.23
N THR A 40 35.38 -0.35 17.59
CA THR A 40 34.63 -0.71 16.37
C THR A 40 33.13 -0.78 16.63
N ALA A 41 32.71 -1.40 17.73
CA ALA A 41 31.30 -1.49 18.12
C ALA A 41 30.71 -0.11 18.42
N ALA A 42 31.46 0.78 19.09
CA ALA A 42 31.05 2.14 19.37
C ALA A 42 30.87 2.96 18.08
N VAL A 43 31.82 2.86 17.14
CA VAL A 43 31.70 3.52 15.82
C VAL A 43 30.49 2.99 15.06
N ALA A 44 30.29 1.67 15.02
CA ALA A 44 29.13 1.06 14.37
C ALA A 44 27.80 1.52 14.99
N ALA A 45 27.74 1.66 16.32
CA ALA A 45 26.57 2.17 17.03
C ALA A 45 26.30 3.65 16.68
N VAL A 46 27.34 4.50 16.68
CA VAL A 46 27.21 5.92 16.31
C VAL A 46 26.74 6.07 14.86
N VAL A 47 27.33 5.32 13.93
CA VAL A 47 26.90 5.29 12.53
C VAL A 47 25.46 4.80 12.42
N GLY A 48 25.09 3.75 13.15
CA GLY A 48 23.72 3.23 13.18
C GLY A 48 22.71 4.28 13.67
N VAL A 49 23.03 5.00 14.75
CA VAL A 49 22.20 6.10 15.28
C VAL A 49 22.11 7.25 14.28
N PHE A 50 23.22 7.66 13.68
CA PHE A 50 23.24 8.71 12.65
C PHE A 50 22.39 8.34 11.44
N VAL A 51 22.56 7.13 10.91
CA VAL A 51 21.77 6.60 9.79
C VAL A 51 20.29 6.54 10.16
N ALA A 52 19.95 6.02 11.33
CA ALA A 52 18.55 5.98 11.80
C ALA A 52 17.95 7.37 11.95
N ALA A 53 18.69 8.33 12.51
CA ALA A 53 18.26 9.72 12.65
C ALA A 53 18.04 10.38 11.28
N ASN A 54 18.96 10.17 10.35
CA ASN A 54 18.85 10.66 8.98
C ASN A 54 17.62 10.07 8.27
N PHE A 55 17.40 8.75 8.34
CA PHE A 55 16.21 8.12 7.78
C PHE A 55 14.90 8.63 8.40
N ARG A 56 14.88 8.84 9.73
CA ARG A 56 13.71 9.45 10.41
C ARG A 56 13.45 10.87 9.91
N SER A 57 14.50 11.68 9.76
CA SER A 57 14.39 13.05 9.23
C SER A 57 13.89 13.05 7.79
N LEU A 58 14.48 12.25 6.90
CA LEU A 58 14.05 12.13 5.50
C LEU A 58 12.59 11.68 5.40
N LYS A 59 12.18 10.68 6.19
CA LYS A 59 10.79 10.23 6.23
C LYS A 59 9.85 11.36 6.66
N LYS A 60 10.20 12.09 7.71
CA LYS A 60 9.39 13.23 8.20
C LYS A 60 9.24 14.30 7.12
N GLN A 61 10.35 14.73 6.52
CA GLN A 61 10.40 15.73 5.46
C GLN A 61 9.60 15.32 4.22
N ALA A 62 9.65 14.04 3.84
CA ALA A 62 8.88 13.52 2.73
C ALA A 62 7.37 13.58 2.99
N TRP A 63 6.94 13.21 4.20
CA TRP A 63 5.53 13.29 4.60
C TRP A 63 5.03 14.72 4.69
N GLU A 64 5.82 15.65 5.23
CA GLU A 64 5.45 17.06 5.29
C GLU A 64 5.22 17.64 3.89
N ARG A 65 6.12 17.35 2.95
CA ARG A 65 5.98 17.78 1.55
C ARG A 65 4.80 17.13 0.85
N TYR A 66 4.61 15.83 1.02
CA TYR A 66 3.44 15.12 0.50
C TYR A 66 2.13 15.73 1.03
N SER A 67 2.04 15.96 2.34
CA SER A 67 0.86 16.56 2.97
C SER A 67 0.62 17.99 2.48
N ALA A 68 1.67 18.80 2.32
CA ALA A 68 1.54 20.12 1.73
C ALA A 68 1.04 20.05 0.27
N GLY A 69 1.55 19.09 -0.52
CA GLY A 69 1.09 18.85 -1.89
C GLY A 69 -0.38 18.47 -1.93
N GLN A 70 -0.82 17.58 -1.04
CA GLN A 70 -2.23 17.21 -0.89
C GLN A 70 -3.09 18.42 -0.51
N ASN A 71 -2.66 19.26 0.43
CA ASN A 71 -3.39 20.46 0.82
C ASN A 71 -3.59 21.42 -0.37
N TRP A 72 -2.56 21.61 -1.20
CA TRP A 72 -2.69 22.41 -2.42
C TRP A 72 -3.61 21.77 -3.47
N ALA A 73 -3.57 20.44 -3.61
CA ALA A 73 -4.48 19.71 -4.48
C ALA A 73 -5.95 19.90 -4.04
N TYR A 74 -6.22 19.80 -2.74
CA TYR A 74 -7.55 20.08 -2.17
C TYR A 74 -7.96 21.55 -2.32
N ALA A 75 -7.01 22.48 -2.25
CA ALA A 75 -7.25 23.89 -2.52
C ALA A 75 -7.45 24.21 -4.01
N GLY A 76 -7.32 23.23 -4.91
CA GLY A 76 -7.45 23.38 -6.35
C GLY A 76 -6.21 23.94 -7.06
N ASP A 77 -5.14 24.26 -6.34
CA ASP A 77 -3.87 24.71 -6.92
C ASP A 77 -3.03 23.50 -7.34
N ALA A 78 -3.43 22.91 -8.45
CA ALA A 78 -2.80 21.70 -8.95
C ALA A 78 -1.34 21.92 -9.39
N ALA A 79 -0.96 23.13 -9.79
CA ALA A 79 0.42 23.43 -10.17
C ALA A 79 1.36 23.35 -8.95
N LYS A 80 0.98 23.96 -7.82
CA LYS A 80 1.76 23.84 -6.58
C LYS A 80 1.77 22.41 -6.05
N ALA A 81 0.63 21.72 -6.10
CA ALA A 81 0.54 20.32 -5.70
C ALA A 81 1.52 19.44 -6.50
N MET A 82 1.50 19.57 -7.82
CA MET A 82 2.42 18.85 -8.71
C MET A 82 3.89 19.15 -8.39
N GLY A 83 4.25 20.41 -8.17
CA GLY A 83 5.62 20.79 -7.81
C GLY A 83 6.10 20.11 -6.51
N LEU A 84 5.24 20.05 -5.49
CA LEU A 84 5.56 19.37 -4.23
C LEU A 84 5.62 17.85 -4.38
N PHE A 85 4.74 17.26 -5.19
CA PHE A 85 4.81 15.84 -5.50
C PHE A 85 6.10 15.48 -6.26
N ASP A 86 6.49 16.30 -7.24
CA ASP A 86 7.73 16.10 -7.99
C ASP A 86 8.97 16.22 -7.07
N ASP A 87 8.96 17.16 -6.11
CA ASP A 87 10.00 17.26 -5.08
C ASP A 87 10.10 15.98 -4.22
N VAL A 88 8.97 15.42 -3.79
CA VAL A 88 8.96 14.15 -3.05
C VAL A 88 9.54 13.01 -3.89
N LEU A 89 9.16 12.91 -5.16
CA LEU A 89 9.62 11.84 -6.05
C LEU A 89 11.10 11.98 -6.43
N ALA A 90 11.63 13.20 -6.52
CA ALA A 90 13.04 13.46 -6.82
C ALA A 90 13.94 13.23 -5.60
N ASN A 91 13.56 13.77 -4.43
CA ASN A 91 14.45 13.85 -3.28
C ASN A 91 14.17 12.79 -2.19
N PHE A 92 13.01 12.13 -2.25
CA PHE A 92 12.55 11.18 -1.22
C PHE A 92 12.04 9.86 -1.79
N ALA A 93 12.51 9.47 -2.98
CA ALA A 93 12.08 8.27 -3.72
C ALA A 93 12.12 6.95 -2.92
N ARG A 94 13.02 6.84 -1.93
CA ARG A 94 13.18 5.65 -1.08
C ARG A 94 12.33 5.67 0.20
N THR A 95 11.48 6.67 0.36
CA THR A 95 10.59 6.79 1.52
C THR A 95 9.21 6.22 1.21
N PRO A 96 8.44 5.75 2.22
CA PRO A 96 7.06 5.31 2.00
C PRO A 96 6.17 6.41 1.39
N ALA A 97 6.43 7.68 1.71
CA ALA A 97 5.68 8.82 1.18
C ALA A 97 5.76 8.91 -0.34
N ALA A 98 6.85 8.46 -0.97
CA ALA A 98 6.98 8.44 -2.43
C ALA A 98 5.90 7.56 -3.08
N SER A 99 5.60 6.40 -2.50
CA SER A 99 4.55 5.50 -3.02
C SER A 99 3.15 6.14 -2.94
N TYR A 100 2.84 6.83 -1.84
CA TYR A 100 1.58 7.59 -1.71
C TYR A 100 1.55 8.79 -2.68
N THR A 101 2.70 9.42 -2.91
CA THR A 101 2.82 10.55 -3.83
C THR A 101 2.57 10.14 -5.28
N LEU A 102 3.03 8.96 -5.70
CA LEU A 102 2.75 8.43 -7.04
C LEU A 102 1.24 8.27 -7.26
N LEU A 103 0.53 7.70 -6.27
CA LEU A 103 -0.92 7.58 -6.32
C LEU A 103 -1.59 8.96 -6.37
N ALA A 104 -1.22 9.87 -5.47
CA ALA A 104 -1.78 11.22 -5.40
C ALA A 104 -1.58 12.03 -6.69
N LYS A 105 -0.42 11.89 -7.33
CA LYS A 105 -0.14 12.52 -8.63
C LYS A 105 -1.03 11.95 -9.73
N ALA A 106 -1.28 10.65 -9.74
CA ALA A 106 -2.21 10.02 -10.68
C ALA A 106 -3.66 10.48 -10.43
N ASP A 107 -4.10 10.52 -9.16
CA ASP A 107 -5.42 11.03 -8.77
C ASP A 107 -5.59 12.51 -9.17
N LEU A 108 -4.57 13.33 -9.00
CA LEU A 108 -4.60 14.74 -9.40
C LEU A 108 -4.77 14.90 -10.92
N LEU A 109 -4.07 14.08 -11.72
CA LEU A 109 -4.24 14.06 -13.18
C LEU A 109 -5.65 13.59 -13.58
N TYR A 110 -6.18 12.59 -12.88
CA TYR A 110 -7.55 12.11 -13.09
C TYR A 110 -8.58 13.20 -12.79
N ASN A 111 -8.43 13.92 -11.67
CA ASN A 111 -9.30 15.03 -11.30
C ASN A 111 -9.24 16.21 -12.29
N GLN A 112 -8.12 16.39 -13.00
CA GLN A 112 -7.98 17.32 -14.12
C GLN A 112 -8.60 16.82 -15.43
N LYS A 113 -9.25 15.65 -15.43
CA LYS A 113 -9.80 14.95 -16.61
C LYS A 113 -8.74 14.58 -17.65
N ARG A 114 -7.47 14.53 -17.25
CA ARG A 114 -6.35 14.10 -18.10
C ARG A 114 -6.21 12.59 -18.04
N PHE A 115 -7.25 11.88 -18.49
CA PHE A 115 -7.40 10.45 -18.27
C PHE A 115 -6.24 9.61 -18.82
N ALA A 116 -5.71 9.95 -20.00
CA ALA A 116 -4.55 9.27 -20.57
C ALA A 116 -3.27 9.45 -19.73
N ASP A 117 -3.04 10.64 -19.21
CA ASP A 117 -1.90 10.91 -18.34
C ASP A 117 -2.07 10.22 -16.98
N ALA A 118 -3.30 10.22 -16.44
CA ALA A 118 -3.64 9.54 -15.20
C ALA A 118 -3.43 8.02 -15.32
N ALA A 119 -3.92 7.39 -16.40
CA ALA A 119 -3.72 5.97 -16.65
C ALA A 119 -2.23 5.62 -16.74
N ARG A 120 -1.41 6.45 -17.41
CA ARG A 120 0.05 6.26 -17.43
C ARG A 120 0.63 6.37 -16.02
N ALA A 121 0.25 7.39 -15.24
CA ALA A 121 0.73 7.58 -13.88
C ALA A 121 0.33 6.44 -12.92
N TYR A 122 -0.89 5.90 -13.03
CA TYR A 122 -1.29 4.72 -12.25
C TYR A 122 -0.51 3.46 -12.65
N ARG A 123 -0.24 3.24 -13.94
CA ARG A 123 0.64 2.14 -14.39
C ARG A 123 2.05 2.28 -13.84
N ASP A 124 2.61 3.49 -13.90
CA ASP A 124 3.92 3.79 -13.34
C ASP A 124 3.93 3.53 -11.82
N CYS A 125 2.88 3.92 -11.10
CA CYS A 125 2.68 3.59 -9.70
C CYS A 125 2.71 2.07 -9.48
N LEU A 126 1.90 1.31 -10.22
CA LEU A 126 1.78 -0.15 -10.10
C LEU A 126 3.03 -0.93 -10.49
N SER A 127 3.94 -0.32 -11.27
CA SER A 127 5.26 -0.90 -11.60
C SER A 127 6.27 -0.83 -10.46
N ARG A 128 6.00 -0.04 -9.42
CA ARG A 128 6.86 0.08 -8.24
C ARG A 128 6.50 -0.94 -7.17
N ASP A 129 7.43 -1.14 -6.25
CA ASP A 129 7.12 -1.86 -5.01
C ASP A 129 6.25 -0.97 -4.11
N LEU A 130 4.94 -1.18 -4.22
CA LEU A 130 3.93 -0.45 -3.48
C LEU A 130 3.54 -1.21 -2.20
N PRO A 131 3.32 -0.50 -1.08
CA PRO A 131 2.62 -1.07 0.05
C PRO A 131 1.31 -1.76 -0.39
N LYS A 132 1.05 -2.96 0.15
CA LYS A 132 -0.17 -3.72 -0.16
C LYS A 132 -1.46 -2.91 0.04
N ALA A 133 -1.44 -1.97 0.99
CA ALA A 133 -2.56 -1.10 1.30
C ALA A 133 -2.92 -0.11 0.17
N ILE A 134 -1.97 0.30 -0.68
CA ILE A 134 -2.22 1.33 -1.70
C ILE A 134 -2.49 0.75 -3.10
N ARG A 135 -2.05 -0.49 -3.34
CA ARG A 135 -2.18 -1.17 -4.64
C ARG A 135 -3.64 -1.31 -5.12
N PRO A 136 -4.65 -1.62 -4.27
CA PRO A 136 -6.05 -1.64 -4.68
C PRO A 136 -6.51 -0.29 -5.23
N TYR A 137 -6.13 0.82 -4.59
CA TYR A 137 -6.51 2.17 -5.02
C TYR A 137 -5.89 2.53 -6.37
N ALA A 138 -4.62 2.17 -6.59
CA ALA A 138 -3.97 2.41 -7.89
C ALA A 138 -4.60 1.58 -9.02
N LEU A 139 -4.98 0.32 -8.77
CA LEU A 139 -5.69 -0.51 -9.76
C LEU A 139 -7.09 0.02 -10.06
N ALA A 140 -7.85 0.39 -9.03
CA ALA A 140 -9.16 1.00 -9.18
C ALA A 140 -9.08 2.31 -9.99
N GLY A 141 -8.13 3.18 -9.63
CA GLY A 141 -7.88 4.43 -10.33
C GLY A 141 -7.45 4.22 -11.78
N LEU A 142 -6.59 3.24 -12.06
CA LEU A 142 -6.22 2.86 -13.43
C LEU A 142 -7.44 2.45 -14.24
N GLY A 143 -8.28 1.55 -13.71
CA GLY A 143 -9.50 1.13 -14.40
C GLY A 143 -10.45 2.29 -14.67
N CYS A 144 -10.67 3.19 -13.70
CA CYS A 144 -11.49 4.39 -13.90
C CYS A 144 -10.90 5.33 -14.95
N ALA A 145 -9.58 5.58 -14.92
CA ALA A 145 -8.92 6.43 -15.90
C ALA A 145 -9.00 5.86 -17.32
N GLN A 146 -8.82 4.54 -17.47
CA GLN A 146 -8.95 3.88 -18.77
C GLN A 146 -10.39 3.93 -19.28
N GLU A 147 -11.35 3.68 -18.40
CA GLU A 147 -12.77 3.75 -18.73
C GLU A 147 -13.17 5.15 -19.22
N ASP A 148 -12.80 6.20 -18.48
CA ASP A 148 -13.13 7.59 -18.85
C ASP A 148 -12.36 8.08 -20.09
N GLN A 149 -11.22 7.46 -20.41
CA GLN A 149 -10.51 7.66 -21.67
C GLN A 149 -11.18 6.92 -22.84
N GLY A 150 -12.05 5.95 -22.59
CA GLY A 150 -12.65 5.06 -23.60
C GLY A 150 -11.80 3.81 -23.92
N ASP A 151 -10.73 3.55 -23.17
CA ASP A 151 -9.97 2.30 -23.22
C ASP A 151 -10.69 1.20 -22.44
N PHE A 152 -11.83 0.75 -22.97
CA PHE A 152 -12.63 -0.31 -22.35
C PHE A 152 -11.88 -1.64 -22.19
N PRO A 153 -11.08 -2.13 -23.17
CA PRO A 153 -10.29 -3.35 -22.97
C PRO A 153 -9.31 -3.22 -21.81
N GLY A 154 -8.61 -2.08 -21.70
CA GLY A 154 -7.71 -1.83 -20.59
C GLY A 154 -8.42 -1.72 -19.25
N ALA A 155 -9.57 -1.03 -19.21
CA ALA A 155 -10.38 -0.91 -17.99
C ALA A 155 -10.87 -2.27 -17.49
N VAL A 156 -11.33 -3.15 -18.39
CA VAL A 156 -11.70 -4.54 -18.05
C VAL A 156 -10.54 -5.27 -17.40
N GLU A 157 -9.33 -5.19 -17.97
CA GLU A 157 -8.16 -5.88 -17.41
C GLU A 157 -7.83 -5.37 -16.01
N SER A 158 -7.79 -4.05 -15.81
CA SER A 158 -7.53 -3.44 -14.50
C SER A 158 -8.58 -3.80 -13.45
N TYR A 159 -9.87 -3.77 -13.82
CA TYR A 159 -10.96 -4.14 -12.91
C TYR A 159 -10.97 -5.65 -12.61
N ARG A 160 -10.66 -6.52 -13.58
CA ARG A 160 -10.50 -7.97 -13.33
C ARG A 160 -9.32 -8.26 -12.43
N GLN A 161 -8.20 -7.58 -12.62
CA GLN A 161 -7.04 -7.73 -11.75
C GLN A 161 -7.38 -7.31 -10.32
N PHE A 162 -8.16 -6.23 -10.16
CA PHE A 162 -8.66 -5.80 -8.85
C PHE A 162 -9.56 -6.88 -8.23
N THR A 163 -10.59 -7.36 -8.91
CA THR A 163 -11.56 -8.32 -8.32
C THR A 163 -10.93 -9.68 -8.04
N ALA A 164 -9.91 -10.08 -8.80
CA ALA A 164 -9.15 -11.30 -8.52
C ALA A 164 -8.22 -11.16 -7.30
N SER A 165 -7.59 -10.00 -7.11
CA SER A 165 -6.58 -9.79 -6.06
C SER A 165 -7.17 -9.28 -4.75
N TYR A 166 -8.33 -8.61 -4.82
CA TYR A 166 -8.93 -7.87 -3.72
C TYR A 166 -10.46 -8.07 -3.65
N PRO A 167 -10.98 -9.31 -3.69
CA PRO A 167 -12.42 -9.56 -3.77
C PRO A 167 -13.19 -8.94 -2.59
N ASP A 168 -12.62 -8.91 -1.38
CA ASP A 168 -13.29 -8.41 -0.17
C ASP A 168 -12.95 -6.95 0.19
N HIS A 169 -12.29 -6.21 -0.72
CA HIS A 169 -11.92 -4.82 -0.46
C HIS A 169 -13.16 -3.90 -0.43
N ILE A 170 -13.09 -2.80 0.31
CA ILE A 170 -14.18 -1.83 0.43
C ILE A 170 -14.63 -1.22 -0.92
N LEU A 171 -13.77 -1.26 -1.93
CA LEU A 171 -14.08 -0.79 -3.29
C LEU A 171 -14.68 -1.88 -4.18
N SER A 172 -14.66 -3.16 -3.79
CA SER A 172 -15.13 -4.27 -4.62
C SER A 172 -16.53 -4.08 -5.17
N PRO A 173 -17.55 -3.65 -4.38
CA PRO A 173 -18.89 -3.42 -4.94
C PRO A 173 -18.84 -2.41 -6.10
N LYS A 174 -18.10 -1.30 -5.94
CA LYS A 174 -17.93 -0.32 -7.02
C LYS A 174 -17.25 -0.92 -8.24
N ILE A 175 -16.19 -1.71 -8.04
CA ILE A 175 -15.41 -2.27 -9.14
C ILE A 175 -16.18 -3.34 -9.90
N TYR A 176 -16.96 -4.20 -9.25
CA TYR A 176 -17.82 -5.16 -9.95
C TYR A 176 -18.91 -4.46 -10.77
N GLU A 177 -19.51 -3.38 -10.25
CA GLU A 177 -20.48 -2.59 -11.03
C GLU A 177 -19.82 -1.90 -12.22
N SER A 178 -18.65 -1.28 -12.03
CA SER A 178 -17.90 -0.69 -13.15
C SER A 178 -17.48 -1.74 -14.18
N LEU A 179 -17.08 -2.94 -13.76
CA LEU A 179 -16.73 -4.02 -14.68
C LEU A 179 -17.94 -4.44 -15.53
N GLY A 180 -19.10 -4.62 -14.90
CA GLY A 180 -20.35 -4.90 -15.63
C GLY A 180 -20.70 -3.79 -16.61
N ARG A 181 -20.58 -2.53 -16.20
CA ARG A 181 -20.85 -1.36 -17.04
C ARG A 181 -19.91 -1.25 -18.23
N VAL A 182 -18.62 -1.48 -18.05
CA VAL A 182 -17.65 -1.49 -19.16
C VAL A 182 -17.91 -2.65 -20.11
N TYR A 183 -18.33 -3.81 -19.61
CA TYR A 183 -18.76 -4.91 -20.48
C TYR A 183 -20.00 -4.54 -21.32
N GLU A 184 -20.98 -3.84 -20.74
CA GLU A 184 -22.12 -3.33 -21.51
C GLU A 184 -21.68 -2.34 -22.60
N LEU A 185 -20.82 -1.37 -22.25
CA LEU A 185 -20.30 -0.38 -23.18
C LEU A 185 -19.48 -1.00 -24.32
N SER A 186 -18.86 -2.16 -24.08
CA SER A 186 -18.12 -2.93 -25.07
C SER A 186 -18.96 -4.02 -25.76
N MET A 187 -20.29 -4.00 -25.59
CA MET A 187 -21.24 -4.96 -26.19
C MET A 187 -21.06 -6.42 -25.76
N ASN A 188 -20.31 -6.67 -24.69
CA ASN A 188 -20.17 -8.00 -24.09
C ASN A 188 -21.25 -8.23 -23.01
N LEU A 189 -22.50 -8.37 -23.47
CA LEU A 189 -23.66 -8.43 -22.57
C LEU A 189 -23.67 -9.64 -21.65
N GLU A 190 -23.10 -10.78 -22.07
CA GLU A 190 -22.99 -11.96 -21.21
C GLU A 190 -22.04 -11.72 -20.05
N ALA A 191 -20.84 -11.17 -20.30
CA ALA A 191 -19.90 -10.84 -19.24
C ALA A 191 -20.41 -9.71 -18.33
N ALA A 192 -21.21 -8.78 -18.88
CA ALA A 192 -21.90 -7.77 -18.09
C ALA A 192 -22.89 -8.39 -17.11
N LYS A 193 -23.76 -9.29 -17.58
CA LYS A 193 -24.71 -10.02 -16.73
C LYS A 193 -24.00 -10.79 -15.62
N GLU A 194 -22.95 -11.54 -15.94
CA GLU A 194 -22.16 -12.28 -14.94
C GLU A 194 -21.57 -11.35 -13.88
N SER A 195 -21.03 -10.20 -14.28
CA SER A 195 -20.46 -9.22 -13.36
C SER A 195 -21.52 -8.61 -12.44
N TYR A 196 -22.71 -8.32 -12.97
CA TYR A 196 -23.83 -7.82 -12.18
C TYR A 196 -24.42 -8.88 -11.24
N GLU A 197 -24.52 -10.13 -11.67
CA GLU A 197 -24.94 -11.23 -10.81
C GLU A 197 -23.99 -11.43 -9.63
N LYS A 198 -22.67 -11.36 -9.87
CA LYS A 198 -21.66 -11.45 -8.82
C LYS A 198 -21.84 -10.37 -7.76
N ILE A 199 -22.00 -9.11 -8.13
CA ILE A 199 -22.20 -8.04 -7.13
C ILE A 199 -23.53 -8.16 -6.38
N ILE A 200 -24.62 -8.56 -7.05
CA ILE A 200 -25.92 -8.77 -6.41
C ILE A 200 -25.84 -9.88 -5.36
N THR A 201 -25.04 -10.91 -5.64
CA THR A 201 -24.88 -12.09 -4.77
C THR A 201 -23.89 -11.85 -3.64
N MET A 202 -22.72 -11.27 -3.94
CA MET A 202 -21.62 -11.10 -2.99
C MET A 202 -21.78 -9.86 -2.10
N PHE A 203 -22.44 -8.81 -2.59
CA PHE A 203 -22.56 -7.52 -1.88
C PHE A 203 -24.01 -7.02 -1.84
N PRO A 204 -24.99 -7.84 -1.39
CA PRO A 204 -26.39 -7.46 -1.39
C PRO A 204 -26.66 -6.22 -0.53
N GLY A 205 -27.60 -5.37 -0.97
CA GLY A 205 -28.03 -4.18 -0.24
C GLY A 205 -27.06 -2.99 -0.31
N THR A 206 -25.98 -3.08 -1.09
CA THR A 206 -25.11 -1.94 -1.36
C THR A 206 -25.70 -1.05 -2.46
N PHE A 207 -25.36 0.24 -2.45
CA PHE A 207 -25.78 1.16 -3.53
C PHE A 207 -25.41 0.63 -4.94
N TRP A 208 -24.22 0.05 -5.07
CA TRP A 208 -23.74 -0.52 -6.32
C TRP A 208 -24.48 -1.81 -6.70
N SER A 209 -24.81 -2.68 -5.75
CA SER A 209 -25.59 -3.89 -6.06
C SER A 209 -27.00 -3.57 -6.53
N GLU A 210 -27.63 -2.52 -6.00
CA GLU A 210 -28.96 -2.10 -6.47
C GLU A 210 -28.90 -1.50 -7.88
N ARG A 211 -27.87 -0.72 -8.20
CA ARG A 211 -27.64 -0.26 -9.59
C ARG A 211 -27.39 -1.43 -10.54
N ALA A 212 -26.58 -2.39 -10.12
CA ALA A 212 -26.31 -3.60 -10.89
C ALA A 212 -27.57 -4.45 -11.09
N ARG A 213 -28.46 -4.55 -10.10
CA ARG A 213 -29.75 -5.26 -10.21
C ARG A 213 -30.61 -4.69 -11.32
N VAL A 214 -30.74 -3.37 -11.38
CA VAL A 214 -31.50 -2.69 -12.44
C VAL A 214 -30.92 -3.01 -13.81
N ARG A 215 -29.59 -2.91 -13.97
CA ARG A 215 -28.92 -3.25 -15.24
C ARG A 215 -29.09 -4.71 -15.62
N TYR A 216 -28.92 -5.63 -14.67
CA TYR A 216 -29.11 -7.06 -14.88
C TYR A 216 -30.52 -7.38 -15.38
N GLN A 217 -31.56 -6.80 -14.79
CA GLN A 217 -32.95 -7.01 -15.21
C GLN A 217 -33.23 -6.51 -16.64
N ILE A 218 -32.57 -5.43 -17.06
CA ILE A 218 -32.69 -4.92 -18.44
C ILE A 218 -32.02 -5.87 -19.43
N LEU A 219 -30.88 -6.48 -19.07
CA LEU A 219 -30.13 -7.40 -19.92
C LEU A 219 -30.70 -8.83 -19.94
N ALA A 220 -31.33 -9.24 -18.84
CA ALA A 220 -32.01 -10.52 -18.67
C ALA A 220 -33.47 -10.29 -18.27
N PRO A 221 -34.29 -9.67 -19.16
CA PRO A 221 -35.70 -9.52 -18.89
C PRO A 221 -36.30 -10.92 -18.80
N GLN A 222 -36.79 -11.30 -17.61
CA GLN A 222 -37.62 -12.48 -17.49
C GLN A 222 -38.77 -12.34 -18.50
N PRO A 223 -39.06 -13.35 -19.34
CA PRO A 223 -40.24 -13.26 -20.21
C PRO A 223 -41.46 -13.05 -19.33
N PHE A 224 -42.34 -12.14 -19.76
CA PHE A 224 -43.63 -11.85 -19.14
C PHE A 224 -44.34 -13.18 -18.88
N GLN A 225 -44.37 -13.66 -17.64
CA GLN A 225 -45.27 -14.74 -17.26
C GLN A 225 -46.67 -14.14 -17.23
N SER A 226 -47.32 -14.04 -18.39
CA SER A 226 -48.77 -13.98 -18.44
C SER A 226 -49.25 -15.31 -17.85
N SER A 227 -49.74 -15.30 -16.62
CA SER A 227 -50.48 -16.42 -16.06
C SER A 227 -51.52 -16.88 -17.09
N PRO A 228 -51.54 -18.16 -17.50
CA PRO A 228 -52.72 -18.72 -18.12
C PRO A 228 -53.84 -18.64 -17.09
N GLY A 229 -55.01 -18.15 -17.53
CA GLY A 229 -56.20 -17.97 -16.68
C GLY A 229 -56.74 -19.25 -16.07
#